data_AF-A0A966EKV7-F1
#
_entry.id   AF-A0A966EKV7-F1
#
_cell.length_a   1.000
_cell.length_b   1.000
_cell.length_c   1.000
_cell.angle_alpha   90.00
_cell.angle_beta   90.00
_cell.angle_gamma   90.00
#
_symmetry.space_group_name_H-M   'P 1'
#
loop_
_entity.id
_entity.type
_entity.pdbx_description
1 polymer ?
#
loop_
_entity_poly.entity_id
_entity_poly.type
_entity_poly.pdbx_seq_one_letter_code
_entity_poly.pdbx_strand_id
1 'polypeptide(L)'
;MVGYMVGDHVMYAMEVFTDLVDLDGVVEVSVERWRFRDGGNEIRFRGGVDEPTDITLVAIIADANGATLEFNIPLAAAVDENGAPAPGAQFGARLEFDLVPTQNVAGITQVTLEARHPTLGVVSTETFNRCEVDPGSCEGN
;
A
#
# COMPACT_ATOMS: atom_id res chain seq x y z
N MET A 1 28.96 12.97 37.32
CA MET A 1 27.99 13.76 36.55
C MET A 1 28.36 13.61 35.08
N VAL A 2 27.41 13.09 34.27
CA VAL A 2 27.21 13.29 32.81
C VAL A 2 28.34 12.79 31.87
N GLY A 3 28.07 12.07 30.78
CA GLY A 3 26.81 11.69 30.16
C GLY A 3 27.03 10.61 29.10
N TYR A 4 26.03 9.77 28.90
CA TYR A 4 25.95 8.84 27.78
C TYR A 4 25.40 9.60 26.57
N MET A 5 26.08 9.55 25.44
CA MET A 5 25.49 9.96 24.16
C MET A 5 24.69 8.77 23.63
N VAL A 6 23.37 8.82 23.76
CA VAL A 6 22.45 7.99 22.97
C VAL A 6 22.20 8.78 21.70
N GLY A 7 22.90 8.42 20.63
CA GLY A 7 22.63 8.90 19.29
C GLY A 7 21.82 7.84 18.55
N ASP A 8 20.51 7.80 18.77
CA ASP A 8 19.62 7.12 17.85
C ASP A 8 19.56 7.95 16.56
N HIS A 9 20.33 7.52 15.56
CA HIS A 9 20.09 7.92 14.19
C HIS A 9 19.01 7.00 13.63
N VAL A 10 17.76 7.44 13.67
CA VAL A 10 16.73 6.89 12.79
C VAL A 10 16.61 7.82 11.61
N MET A 11 17.32 7.50 10.52
CA MET A 11 17.05 8.12 9.23
C MET A 11 15.77 7.51 8.69
N TYR A 12 14.66 8.23 8.77
CA TYR A 12 13.52 7.99 7.89
C TYR A 12 13.84 8.65 6.56
N ALA A 13 14.38 7.87 5.62
CA ALA A 13 14.37 8.27 4.22
C ALA A 13 12.92 8.14 3.74
N MET A 14 12.26 9.28 3.62
CA MET A 14 11.01 9.39 2.89
C MET A 14 11.36 10.10 1.59
N GLU A 15 11.52 9.31 0.53
CA GLU A 15 11.68 9.85 -0.81
C GLU A 15 10.31 10.42 -1.20
N VAL A 16 10.22 11.75 -1.25
CA VAL A 16 9.06 12.43 -1.83
C VAL A 16 9.24 12.31 -3.33
N PHE A 17 8.48 11.41 -3.96
CA PHE A 17 8.46 11.32 -5.41
C PHE A 17 7.88 12.63 -5.96
N THR A 18 8.74 13.48 -6.50
CA THR A 18 8.36 14.65 -7.29
C THR A 18 7.69 14.28 -8.63
N ASP A 19 7.52 12.98 -8.91
CA ASP A 19 6.87 12.45 -10.12
C ASP A 19 5.34 12.23 -9.94
N LEU A 20 4.82 12.33 -8.71
CA LEU A 20 3.38 12.22 -8.39
C LEU A 20 2.77 13.60 -8.11
N VAL A 21 3.15 14.59 -8.91
CA VAL A 21 2.66 15.97 -8.74
C VAL A 21 2.29 16.56 -10.10
N ASP A 22 1.52 15.81 -10.91
CA ASP A 22 0.81 16.39 -12.04
C ASP A 22 -0.66 16.62 -11.64
N LEU A 23 -0.97 17.86 -11.26
CA LEU A 23 -2.32 18.29 -10.86
C LEU A 23 -3.36 18.28 -12.01
N ASP A 24 -2.91 18.07 -13.25
CA ASP A 24 -3.76 17.88 -14.44
C ASP A 24 -3.60 16.44 -15.02
N GLY A 25 -2.99 15.53 -14.25
CA GLY A 25 -2.59 14.19 -14.65
C GLY A 25 -3.72 13.16 -14.60
N VAL A 26 -3.38 11.90 -14.91
CA VAL A 26 -4.30 10.77 -14.71
C VAL A 26 -4.07 10.23 -13.31
N VAL A 27 -5.14 10.00 -12.53
CA VAL A 27 -5.07 9.35 -11.20
C VAL A 27 -4.25 8.07 -11.31
N GLU A 28 -3.14 8.01 -10.58
CA GLU A 28 -2.22 6.87 -10.60
C GLU A 28 -2.13 6.25 -9.21
N VAL A 29 -2.19 4.92 -9.17
CA VAL A 29 -1.78 4.13 -8.00
C VAL A 29 -0.32 3.76 -8.22
N SER A 30 0.50 3.94 -7.20
CA SER A 30 1.89 3.49 -7.21
C SER A 30 2.19 2.69 -5.96
N VAL A 31 3.01 1.64 -6.07
CA VAL A 31 3.47 0.87 -4.91
C VAL A 31 4.98 0.71 -4.93
N GLU A 32 5.61 1.15 -3.85
CA GLU A 32 7.06 1.18 -3.71
C GLU A 32 7.61 -0.09 -3.06
N ARG A 33 6.84 -0.67 -2.12
CA ARG A 33 7.33 -1.77 -1.30
C ARG A 33 6.20 -2.65 -0.82
N TRP A 34 6.42 -3.95 -0.90
CA TRP A 34 5.57 -4.98 -0.31
C TRP A 34 6.27 -5.69 0.85
N ARG A 35 5.45 -6.17 1.79
CA ARG A 35 5.85 -7.08 2.86
C ARG A 35 4.67 -7.95 3.22
N PHE A 36 4.86 -9.26 3.05
CA PHE A 36 3.91 -10.27 3.46
C PHE A 36 4.37 -10.90 4.77
N ARG A 37 3.44 -11.15 5.69
CA ARG A 37 3.70 -11.84 6.95
C ARG A 37 2.71 -12.98 7.13
N ASP A 38 3.06 -14.12 6.56
CA ASP A 38 2.21 -15.32 6.55
C ASP A 38 1.84 -15.83 7.95
N GLY A 39 2.78 -15.77 8.89
CA GLY A 39 2.53 -16.20 10.28
C GLY A 39 1.76 -15.19 11.13
N GLY A 40 1.44 -14.01 10.58
CA GLY A 40 0.71 -12.94 11.27
C GLY A 40 -0.49 -12.41 10.49
N ASN A 41 -0.87 -13.05 9.37
CA ASN A 41 -2.00 -12.66 8.52
C ASN A 41 -2.04 -11.17 8.15
N GLU A 42 -0.88 -10.66 7.76
CA GLU A 42 -0.69 -9.24 7.52
C GLU A 42 -0.02 -9.00 6.16
N ILE A 43 -0.58 -8.07 5.39
CA ILE A 43 0.05 -7.50 4.20
C ILE A 43 0.33 -6.04 4.49
N ARG A 44 1.59 -5.65 4.38
CA ARG A 44 1.97 -4.25 4.37
C ARG A 44 2.48 -3.91 2.99
N PHE A 45 1.98 -2.82 2.46
CA PHE A 45 2.65 -2.15 1.38
C PHE A 45 2.77 -0.67 1.71
N ARG A 46 3.67 -0.02 0.99
CA ARG A 46 3.79 1.43 0.96
C ARG A 46 3.55 1.84 -0.48
N GLY A 47 2.50 2.61 -0.69
CA GLY A 47 2.10 3.07 -2.00
C GLY A 47 1.26 4.33 -1.90
N GLY A 48 1.21 5.07 -3.00
CA GLY A 48 0.53 6.34 -3.11
C GLY A 48 -0.62 6.31 -4.10
N VAL A 49 -1.49 7.31 -3.97
CA VAL A 49 -2.45 7.72 -4.99
C VAL A 49 -2.20 9.19 -5.28
N ASP A 50 -1.95 9.53 -6.54
CA ASP A 50 -1.94 10.91 -7.02
C ASP A 50 -3.38 11.42 -7.20
N GLU A 51 -3.61 12.71 -6.99
CA GLU A 51 -4.92 13.37 -6.94
C GLU A 51 -5.92 12.78 -5.92
N PRO A 52 -5.73 13.04 -4.61
CA PRO A 52 -6.49 12.39 -3.54
C PRO A 52 -7.94 12.86 -3.36
N THR A 53 -8.40 13.83 -4.15
CA THR A 53 -9.71 14.44 -3.88
C THR A 53 -10.81 13.45 -4.18
N ASP A 54 -11.57 13.10 -3.14
CA ASP A 54 -12.68 12.16 -3.21
C ASP A 54 -12.29 10.73 -3.68
N ILE A 55 -11.02 10.36 -3.61
CA ILE A 55 -10.58 8.99 -3.94
C ILE A 55 -10.60 8.10 -2.70
N THR A 56 -11.14 6.89 -2.88
CA THR A 56 -10.97 5.78 -1.95
C THR A 56 -10.06 4.74 -2.59
N LEU A 57 -8.96 4.40 -1.92
CA LEU A 57 -8.13 3.26 -2.31
C LEU A 57 -8.73 1.98 -1.76
N VAL A 58 -8.93 1.01 -2.64
CA VAL A 58 -9.52 -0.29 -2.33
C VAL A 58 -8.54 -1.39 -2.72
N ALA A 59 -8.25 -2.31 -1.80
CA ALA A 59 -7.53 -3.53 -2.10
C ALA A 59 -8.50 -4.68 -2.32
N ILE A 60 -8.35 -5.37 -3.44
CA ILE A 60 -9.00 -6.64 -3.74
C ILE A 60 -7.94 -7.74 -3.67
N ILE A 61 -8.10 -8.67 -2.73
CA ILE A 61 -7.17 -9.76 -2.47
C ILE A 61 -7.76 -11.04 -3.06
N ALA A 62 -7.03 -11.68 -3.97
CA ALA A 62 -7.41 -12.98 -4.53
C ALA A 62 -6.56 -14.10 -3.92
N ASP A 63 -7.22 -15.20 -3.54
CA ASP A 63 -6.57 -16.41 -3.07
C ASP A 63 -6.36 -17.45 -4.19
N ALA A 64 -5.65 -18.53 -3.89
CA ALA A 64 -5.44 -19.64 -4.82
C ALA A 64 -6.70 -20.48 -5.11
N ASN A 65 -7.75 -20.35 -4.31
CA ASN A 65 -9.01 -21.06 -4.45
C ASN A 65 -10.05 -20.28 -5.26
N GLY A 66 -9.72 -19.06 -5.72
CA GLY A 66 -10.60 -18.16 -6.46
C GLY A 66 -11.53 -17.31 -5.59
N ALA A 67 -11.35 -17.28 -4.26
CA ALA A 67 -12.04 -16.35 -3.38
C ALA A 67 -11.39 -14.95 -3.44
N THR A 68 -12.23 -13.92 -3.39
CA THR A 68 -11.80 -12.52 -3.39
C THR A 68 -12.31 -11.80 -2.15
N LEU A 69 -11.47 -10.98 -1.53
CA LEU A 69 -11.87 -10.05 -0.47
C LEU A 69 -11.55 -8.62 -0.83
N GLU A 70 -12.42 -7.72 -0.41
CA GLU A 70 -12.27 -6.29 -0.64
C GLU A 70 -12.08 -5.54 0.69
N PHE A 71 -11.04 -4.71 0.76
CA PHE A 71 -10.73 -3.87 1.90
C PHE A 71 -10.57 -2.42 1.48
N ASN A 72 -11.27 -1.51 2.16
CA ASN A 72 -11.01 -0.09 2.04
C ASN A 72 -9.74 0.26 2.80
N ILE A 73 -8.82 0.94 2.13
CA ILE A 73 -7.55 1.34 2.70
C ILE A 73 -7.68 2.77 3.18
N PRO A 74 -7.50 3.04 4.48
CA PRO A 74 -7.46 4.42 4.95
C PRO A 74 -6.26 5.11 4.31
N LEU A 75 -6.54 6.16 3.55
CA LEU A 75 -5.53 7.02 2.95
C LEU A 75 -5.19 8.15 3.93
N ALA A 76 -3.89 8.43 4.07
CA ALA A 76 -3.40 9.60 4.79
C ALA A 76 -2.74 10.55 3.78
N ALA A 77 -2.93 11.85 3.94
CA ALA A 77 -2.23 12.83 3.11
C ALA A 77 -0.73 12.61 3.22
N ALA A 78 -0.04 12.61 2.09
CA ALA A 78 1.41 12.71 2.05
C ALA A 78 1.84 13.94 2.84
N VAL A 79 3.02 13.90 3.46
CA VAL A 79 3.58 15.07 4.13
C VAL A 79 4.84 15.54 3.40
N ASP A 80 5.01 16.85 3.31
CA ASP A 80 6.20 17.51 2.77
C ASP A 80 7.38 17.42 3.76
N GLU A 81 8.51 18.00 3.37
CA GLU A 81 9.73 18.05 4.20
C GLU A 81 9.53 18.75 5.57
N ASN A 82 8.45 19.52 5.72
CA ASN A 82 8.09 20.25 6.93
C ASN A 82 6.99 19.54 7.74
N GLY A 83 6.53 18.36 7.30
CA GLY A 83 5.44 17.62 7.92
C GLY A 83 4.04 18.18 7.63
N ALA A 84 3.92 19.16 6.74
CA ALA A 84 2.65 19.68 6.28
C ALA A 84 2.09 18.77 5.17
N PRO A 85 0.76 18.66 5.00
CA PRO A 85 0.20 17.87 3.91
C PRO A 85 0.75 18.31 2.55
N ALA A 86 1.45 17.42 1.86
CA ALA A 86 1.89 17.64 0.49
C ALA A 86 0.65 17.68 -0.41
N PRO A 87 0.48 18.74 -1.22
CA PRO A 87 -0.63 18.83 -2.15
C PRO A 87 -0.51 17.73 -3.21
N GLY A 88 -1.61 17.03 -3.48
CA GLY A 88 -1.70 16.12 -4.62
C GLY A 88 -1.44 14.65 -4.33
N ALA A 89 -0.93 14.23 -3.16
CA ALA A 89 -0.69 12.81 -2.91
C ALA A 89 -1.27 12.30 -1.58
N GLN A 90 -1.77 11.06 -1.60
CA GLN A 90 -2.13 10.29 -0.41
C GLN A 90 -1.35 8.98 -0.38
N PHE A 91 -1.00 8.49 0.81
CA PHE A 91 -0.41 7.17 1.00
C PHE A 91 -1.37 6.23 1.72
N GLY A 92 -1.43 4.99 1.23
CA GLY A 92 -2.12 3.88 1.86
C GLY A 92 -1.13 2.92 2.52
N ALA A 93 -1.49 2.36 3.68
CA ALA A 93 -0.62 1.43 4.38
C ALA A 93 -1.39 0.46 5.29
N ARG A 94 -0.81 -0.75 5.40
CA ARG A 94 -1.19 -1.88 6.26
C ARG A 94 -2.62 -2.38 6.11
N LEU A 95 -2.73 -3.59 5.56
CA LEU A 95 -3.92 -4.41 5.54
C LEU A 95 -3.74 -5.59 6.50
N GLU A 96 -4.69 -5.79 7.39
CA GLU A 96 -4.73 -6.95 8.29
C GLU A 96 -6.08 -7.62 8.15
N PHE A 97 -6.07 -8.93 7.92
CA PHE A 97 -7.32 -9.66 7.75
C PHE A 97 -7.16 -11.16 8.02
N ASP A 98 -8.26 -11.77 8.44
CA ASP A 98 -8.46 -13.20 8.36
C ASP A 98 -9.50 -13.45 7.26
N LEU A 99 -9.07 -14.07 6.16
CA LEU A 99 -9.87 -14.22 4.95
C LEU A 99 -11.18 -15.00 5.23
N VAL A 100 -11.04 -15.99 6.13
CA VAL A 100 -11.99 -16.91 6.78
C VAL A 100 -11.19 -17.46 8.00
N PRO A 101 -11.76 -18.03 9.08
CA PRO A 101 -10.98 -18.55 10.23
C PRO A 101 -9.86 -19.58 9.95
N THR A 102 -9.65 -19.98 8.69
CA THR A 102 -8.65 -20.95 8.25
C THR A 102 -7.72 -20.46 7.14
N GLN A 103 -7.89 -19.23 6.64
CA GLN A 103 -7.07 -18.71 5.55
C GLN A 103 -6.03 -17.72 6.07
N ASN A 104 -4.80 -17.92 5.63
CA ASN A 104 -3.66 -17.12 6.02
C ASN A 104 -3.09 -16.39 4.79
N VAL A 105 -2.24 -15.39 5.03
CA VAL A 105 -1.63 -14.64 3.93
C VAL A 105 -0.86 -15.52 2.97
N ALA A 106 -0.37 -16.72 3.34
CA ALA A 106 0.33 -17.65 2.44
C ALA A 106 -0.53 -18.18 1.27
N GLY A 107 -1.87 -18.14 1.39
CA GLY A 107 -2.78 -18.60 0.32
C GLY A 107 -3.05 -17.58 -0.78
N ILE A 108 -2.52 -16.36 -0.67
CA ILE A 108 -2.78 -15.25 -1.58
C ILE A 108 -1.99 -15.41 -2.86
N THR A 109 -2.63 -15.15 -3.99
CA THR A 109 -2.01 -15.20 -5.33
C THR A 109 -1.83 -13.82 -5.93
N GLN A 110 -2.75 -12.90 -5.64
CA GLN A 110 -2.78 -11.59 -6.27
C GLN A 110 -3.40 -10.53 -5.36
N VAL A 111 -2.91 -9.31 -5.47
CA VAL A 111 -3.49 -8.11 -4.86
C VAL A 111 -3.74 -7.09 -5.96
N THR A 112 -4.99 -6.67 -6.10
CA THR A 112 -5.38 -5.56 -6.99
C THR A 112 -5.68 -4.34 -6.15
N LEU A 113 -5.11 -3.20 -6.53
CA LEU A 113 -5.41 -1.91 -5.95
C LEU A 113 -6.26 -1.11 -6.93
N GLU A 114 -7.35 -0.53 -6.44
CA GLU A 114 -8.23 0.33 -7.22
C GLU A 114 -8.36 1.69 -6.55
N ALA A 115 -8.13 2.75 -7.32
CA ALA A 115 -8.56 4.10 -6.96
C ALA A 115 -10.00 4.27 -7.44
N ARG A 116 -10.93 4.47 -6.49
CA ARG A 116 -12.36 4.64 -6.80
C ARG A 116 -12.81 6.06 -6.45
N HIS A 117 -13.39 6.74 -7.44
CA HIS A 117 -14.07 8.02 -7.28
C HIS A 117 -15.59 7.79 -7.12
N PRO A 118 -16.30 8.50 -6.22
CA PRO A 118 -17.71 8.28 -5.93
C PRO A 118 -18.64 8.43 -7.14
N THR A 119 -18.26 9.25 -8.14
CA THR A 119 -19.09 9.49 -9.33
C THR A 119 -18.55 8.88 -10.62
N LEU A 120 -17.23 8.64 -10.71
CA LEU A 120 -16.59 8.14 -11.93
C LEU A 120 -16.33 6.63 -11.87
N GLY A 121 -16.45 6.01 -10.68
CA GLY A 121 -16.13 4.60 -10.48
C GLY A 121 -14.62 4.39 -10.35
N VAL A 122 -14.12 3.26 -10.88
CA VAL A 122 -12.69 2.95 -10.90
C VAL A 122 -11.99 3.89 -11.86
N VAL A 123 -11.13 4.77 -11.34
CA VAL A 123 -10.35 5.73 -12.13
C VAL A 123 -8.92 5.26 -12.38
N SER A 124 -8.42 4.37 -11.52
CA SER A 124 -7.11 3.73 -11.68
C SER A 124 -7.14 2.33 -11.10
N THR A 125 -6.40 1.41 -11.72
CA THR A 125 -6.27 0.03 -11.24
C THR A 125 -4.87 -0.49 -11.51
N GLU A 126 -4.31 -1.13 -10.50
CA GLU A 126 -3.01 -1.79 -10.61
C GLU A 126 -3.09 -3.17 -9.97
N THR A 127 -2.47 -4.16 -10.60
CA THR A 127 -2.57 -5.56 -10.19
C THR A 127 -1.19 -6.12 -9.98
N PHE A 128 -0.98 -6.70 -8.79
CA PHE A 128 0.29 -7.24 -8.34
C PHE A 128 0.16 -8.73 -8.11
N ASN A 129 0.91 -9.52 -8.87
CA ASN A 129 1.01 -10.95 -8.61
C ASN A 129 1.95 -11.17 -7.43
N ARG A 130 1.57 -12.03 -6.49
CA ARG A 130 2.38 -12.29 -5.31
C ARG A 130 3.81 -12.73 -5.66
N CYS A 131 3.96 -13.61 -6.64
CA CYS A 131 5.27 -14.09 -7.07
C CYS A 131 6.18 -12.99 -7.62
N GLU A 132 5.63 -11.87 -8.08
CA GLU A 132 6.42 -10.75 -8.61
C GLU A 132 6.91 -9.85 -7.48
N VAL A 133 6.05 -9.59 -6.49
CA VAL A 133 6.35 -8.67 -5.39
C VAL A 133 6.95 -9.35 -4.15
N ASP A 134 6.85 -10.68 -4.08
CA ASP A 134 7.48 -11.55 -3.07
C ASP A 134 7.92 -12.87 -3.74
N PRO A 135 9.02 -12.88 -4.51
CA PRO A 135 9.46 -14.05 -5.29
C PRO A 135 9.68 -15.31 -4.44
N GLY A 136 10.13 -15.15 -3.20
CA GLY A 136 10.35 -16.25 -2.26
C GLY A 136 9.07 -16.99 -1.85
N SER A 137 7.89 -16.45 -2.15
CA SER A 137 6.62 -17.13 -1.90
C SER A 137 6.25 -18.20 -2.92
N CYS A 138 6.87 -18.18 -4.11
CA CYS A 138 6.55 -19.10 -5.21
C CYS A 138 7.69 -20.07 -5.54
N GLU A 139 8.87 -19.82 -4.98
CA GLU A 139 9.97 -20.78 -4.92
C GLU A 139 9.68 -21.77 -3.79
N GLY A 140 8.95 -22.85 -4.09
CA GLY A 140 8.53 -23.84 -3.10
C GLY A 140 9.67 -24.37 -2.21
N ASN A 141 9.35 -24.66 -0.95
CA ASN A 141 10.12 -25.55 -0.10
C ASN A 141 10.24 -26.95 -0.72
#